data_AF-A0A350BBP4-F1
#
_entry.id   AF-A0A350BBP4-F1
#
_cell.length_a   1.000
_cell.length_b   1.000
_cell.length_c   1.000
_cell.angle_alpha   90.00
_cell.angle_beta   90.00
_cell.angle_gamma   90.00
#
_symmetry.space_group_name_H-M   'P 1'
#
loop_
_entity.id
_entity.type
_entity.pdbx_description
1 polymer ?
#
loop_
_entity_poly.entity_id
_entity_poly.type
_entity_poly.pdbx_seq_one_letter_code
_entity_poly.pdbx_strand_id
1 'polypeptide(L)' 'MKPLTGQQIRMMWLDFFKQKGHLVVEGASLVPRHDPTLLWINSGVAAIK' A
#
# COMPACT_ATOMS: atom_id res chain seq x y z
N MET A 1 -13.63 -17.82 16.34
CA MET A 1 -13.59 -16.38 15.95
C MET A 1 -14.20 -16.24 14.57
N LYS A 2 -14.90 -15.14 14.28
CA LYS A 2 -15.42 -14.88 12.92
C LYS A 2 -14.24 -14.54 11.98
N PRO A 3 -14.23 -15.02 10.72
CA PRO A 3 -13.19 -14.64 9.76
C PRO A 3 -13.27 -13.15 9.45
N LEU A 4 -12.11 -12.51 9.28
CA LEU A 4 -12.01 -11.10 8.89
C LEU A 4 -12.13 -10.98 7.37
N THR A 5 -12.73 -9.89 6.89
CA THR A 5 -12.68 -9.52 5.48
C THR A 5 -11.31 -8.96 5.11
N GLY A 6 -10.95 -8.99 3.82
CA GLY A 6 -9.70 -8.38 3.35
C GLY A 6 -9.60 -6.89 3.69
N GLN A 7 -10.73 -6.17 3.68
CA GLN A 7 -10.77 -4.75 4.08
C GLN A 7 -10.49 -4.58 5.58
N GLN A 8 -11.02 -5.45 6.44
CA GLN A 8 -10.75 -5.41 7.88
C GLN A 8 -9.28 -5.67 8.19
N ILE A 9 -8.66 -6.65 7.52
CA ILE A 9 -7.22 -6.94 7.66
C ILE A 9 -6.38 -5.74 7.21
N ARG A 10 -6.73 -5.13 6.05
CA ARG A 10 -6.06 -3.92 5.56
C ARG A 10 -6.12 -2.78 6.58
N MET A 11 -7.30 -2.52 7.14
CA MET A 11 -7.46 -1.44 8.11
C MET A 11 -6.66 -1.68 9.38
N MET A 12 -6.71 -2.91 9.93
CA MET A 12 -5.92 -3.27 11.11
C MET A 12 -4.41 -3.06 10.91
N TRP A 13 -3.88 -3.41 9.73
CA TRP A 13 -2.47 -3.21 9.40
C TRP A 13 -2.10 -1.71 9.34
N LEU A 14 -2.91 -0.90 8.64
CA LEU A 14 -2.67 0.53 8.54
C LEU A 14 -2.75 1.23 9.91
N ASP A 15 -3.75 0.87 10.72
CA ASP A 15 -3.95 1.44 12.05
C ASP A 15 -2.78 1.12 13.00
N PHE A 16 -2.23 -0.10 12.93
CA PHE A 16 -1.07 -0.49 13.75
C PHE A 16 0.14 0.41 13.50
N PHE A 17 0.48 0.69 12.24
CA PHE A 17 1.63 1.56 11.92
C PHE A 17 1.32 3.04 12.16
N LYS A 18 0.09 3.47 11.90
CA LYS A 18 -0.37 4.82 12.20
C LYS A 18 -0.23 5.13 13.70
N GLN A 19 -0.64 4.21 14.57
CA GLN A 19 -0.47 4.35 16.03
C GLN A 19 1.00 4.44 16.46
N LYS A 20 1.93 3.95 15.63
CA LYS A 20 3.38 4.07 15.84
C LYS A 20 3.98 5.32 15.18
N GLY A 21 3.16 6.25 14.68
CA GLY A 21 3.60 7.49 14.07
C GLY A 21 3.96 7.40 12.58
N HIS A 22 3.65 6.29 11.89
CA HIS A 22 3.87 6.20 10.45
C HIS A 22 2.75 6.91 9.67
N LEU A 23 3.12 7.59 8.59
CA LEU A 23 2.16 8.21 7.68
C LEU A 23 1.47 7.14 6.82
N VAL A 24 0.14 7.19 6.75
CA VAL A 24 -0.63 6.39 5.80
C VAL A 24 -0.67 7.15 4.48
N VAL A 25 -0.13 6.52 3.44
CA VAL A 25 -0.10 7.08 2.07
C VAL A 25 -1.11 6.32 1.21
N GLU A 26 -1.78 7.03 0.30
CA GLU A 26 -2.70 6.41 -0.64
C GLU A 26 -2.01 5.43 -1.59
N GLY A 27 -2.79 4.49 -2.15
CA GLY A 27 -2.27 3.55 -3.14
C GLY A 27 -1.87 4.29 -4.42
N ALA A 28 -0.72 3.92 -4.98
CA ALA A 28 -0.28 4.44 -6.26
C ALA A 28 -1.00 3.77 -7.44
N SER A 29 -0.91 4.40 -8.62
CA SER A 29 -1.34 3.83 -9.89
C SER A 29 -0.64 2.50 -10.15
N LEU A 30 -1.36 1.51 -10.68
CA LEU A 30 -0.77 0.26 -11.15
C LEU A 30 0.16 0.48 -12.35
N VAL A 31 -0.15 1.48 -13.18
CA VAL A 31 0.67 1.92 -14.31
C VAL A 31 1.73 2.91 -13.80
N PRO A 32 3.03 2.64 -13.99
CA PRO A 32 4.10 3.55 -13.58
C PRO A 32 4.00 4.90 -14.28
N ARG A 33 4.39 5.96 -13.57
CA ARG A 33 4.56 7.30 -14.15
C ARG A 33 6.06 7.60 -14.17
N HIS A 34 6.57 8.05 -15.32
CA HIS A 34 7.96 8.47 -15.48
C HIS A 34 9.04 7.38 -15.31
N ASP A 35 8.68 6.10 -15.26
CA ASP A 35 9.64 4.99 -15.32
C ASP A 35 9.40 4.13 -16.58
N PRO A 36 10.15 4.34 -17.68
CA PRO A 36 9.98 3.59 -18.91
C PRO A 36 10.53 2.15 -18.81
N THR A 37 11.17 1.79 -17.70
CA THR A 37 11.73 0.45 -17.48
C THR A 37 10.73 -0.51 -16.82
N LEU A 38 9.63 0.01 -16.28
CA LEU A 38 8.59 -0.77 -15.61
C LEU A 38 7.30 -0.82 -16.45
N LEU A 39 6.77 -2.03 -16.63
CA LEU A 39 5.42 -2.21 -17.19
C LEU A 39 4.32 -2.02 -16.14
N TRP A 40 4.55 -2.51 -14.92
CA TRP A 40 3.60 -2.47 -13.80
C TRP A 40 4.33 -2.20 -12.49
N ILE A 41 3.67 -1.50 -11.55
CA ILE A 41 4.18 -1.36 -10.18
C ILE A 41 4.18 -2.72 -9.48
N ASN A 42 5.36 -3.22 -9.15
CA ASN A 42 5.56 -4.57 -8.59
C ASN A 42 5.71 -4.58 -7.06
N SER A 43 5.90 -3.42 -6.43
CA SER A 43 6.20 -3.29 -5.01
C SER A 43 5.81 -1.91 -4.50
N GLY A 44 5.61 -1.79 -3.18
CA GLY A 44 5.30 -0.51 -2.55
C GLY A 44 6.42 0.54 -2.70
N VAL A 45 7.69 0.12 -2.76
CA VAL A 45 8.84 1.03 -2.91
C VAL A 45 8.95 1.58 -4.33
N ALA A 46 8.63 0.79 -5.34
CA ALA A 46 8.65 1.22 -6.74
C ALA A 46 7.70 2.40 -7.02
N ALA A 47 6.64 2.55 -6.22
CA ALA A 47 5.69 3.65 -6.33
C ALA A 47 6.18 5.00 -5.76
N ILE A 48 7.31 5.01 -5.03
CA ILE A 48 7.86 6.20 -4.35
C ILE A 48 9.03 6.81 -5.14
N LYS A 49 9.57 6.07 -6.11
CA LYS A 49 10.67 6.51 -6.97
C LYS A 49 10.17 7.45 -8.07
#